data_AF-A0A9Q0YML9-F1
#
_entry.id   AF-A0A9Q0YML9-F1
#
_cell.length_a   1.000
_cell.length_b   1.000
_cell.length_c   1.000
_cell.angle_alpha   90.00
_cell.angle_beta   90.00
_cell.angle_gamma   90.00
#
_symmetry.space_group_name_H-M   'P 1'
#
loop_
_entity.id
_entity.type
_entity.pdbx_description
1 polymer ?
#
loop_
_entity_poly.entity_id
_entity_poly.type
_entity_poly.pdbx_seq_one_letter_code
_entity_poly.pdbx_strand_id
1 'polypeptide(L)'
;MCGIWALFGNDSVGDFSLQYESAFKVSHRGPDAFRIENINHFGNCCLAFHRLSIVDDLYGMQPMRINIYPYVWLLYNGEIYNYKTIKSHFGFNFSTECDGESIIHLYMKGGIEFAASMLDGVFAFCLVDTFTKKVYLGRDTFGVKPLFKLMSEEGFMAVCSEAKGRNFTSIYL
;
A
#
# COMPACT_ATOMS: atom_id res chain seq x y z
N MET A 1 -10.99 7.90 -6.06
CA MET A 1 -9.75 7.09 -6.24
C MET A 1 -9.21 6.83 -4.86
N CYS A 2 -8.85 5.62 -4.47
CA CYS A 2 -8.42 5.30 -3.10
C CYS A 2 -7.30 6.20 -2.53
N GLY A 3 -7.14 6.20 -1.21
CA GLY A 3 -6.09 6.91 -0.48
C GLY A 3 -5.16 5.94 0.24
N ILE A 4 -3.87 6.00 -0.08
CA ILE A 4 -2.80 5.29 0.61
C ILE A 4 -2.23 6.20 1.68
N TRP A 5 -1.98 5.67 2.87
CA TRP A 5 -1.19 6.30 3.91
C TRP A 5 -0.39 5.23 4.67
N ALA A 6 0.89 5.48 4.95
CA ALA A 6 1.73 4.56 5.71
C ALA A 6 2.83 5.30 6.48
N LEU A 7 3.21 4.75 7.63
CA LEU A 7 4.33 5.17 8.46
C LEU A 7 5.24 3.99 8.77
N PHE A 8 6.55 4.25 8.81
CA PHE A 8 7.60 3.31 9.17
C PHE A 8 8.62 4.01 10.05
N GLY A 9 9.15 3.33 11.07
CA GLY A 9 10.24 3.86 11.89
C GLY A 9 9.85 5.04 12.77
N ASN A 10 8.59 5.12 13.20
CA ASN A 10 8.16 6.17 14.12
C ASN A 10 8.18 5.63 15.56
N ASP A 11 9.13 6.10 16.37
CA ASP A 11 9.26 5.70 17.78
C ASP A 11 8.06 6.16 18.64
N SER A 12 7.24 7.08 18.11
CA SER A 12 5.94 7.49 18.68
C SER A 12 4.77 6.65 18.17
N VAL A 13 5.00 5.52 17.48
CA VAL A 13 3.92 4.59 17.12
C VAL A 13 3.42 3.92 18.38
N GLY A 14 2.36 4.54 18.90
CA GLY A 14 1.73 4.25 20.17
C GLY A 14 0.60 5.24 20.42
N ASP A 15 0.74 6.49 19.92
CA ASP A 15 -0.39 7.41 19.82
C ASP A 15 -1.20 7.15 18.55
N PHE A 16 -2.12 6.19 18.66
CA PHE A 16 -3.09 5.87 17.60
C PHE A 16 -3.92 7.09 17.18
N SER A 17 -4.09 8.10 18.04
CA SER A 17 -4.92 9.28 17.75
C SER A 17 -4.29 10.15 16.67
N LEU A 18 -2.99 10.43 16.77
CA LEU A 18 -2.24 11.22 15.79
C LEU A 18 -2.14 10.51 14.43
N GLN A 19 -1.98 9.19 14.45
CA GLN A 19 -1.96 8.37 13.24
C GLN A 19 -3.31 8.41 12.53
N TYR A 20 -4.39 8.25 13.29
CA TYR A 20 -5.74 8.30 12.76
C TYR A 20 -6.04 9.67 12.16
N GLU A 21 -5.77 10.77 12.88
CA GLU A 21 -5.97 12.12 12.37
C GLU A 21 -5.21 12.36 11.06
N SER A 22 -3.94 11.95 11.01
CA SER A 22 -3.09 12.10 9.82
C SER A 22 -3.59 11.27 8.64
N ALA A 23 -3.95 10.01 8.87
CA ALA A 23 -4.52 9.13 7.85
C ALA A 23 -5.87 9.65 7.32
N PHE A 24 -6.68 10.30 8.17
CA PHE A 24 -7.98 10.85 7.78
C PHE A 24 -7.91 12.07 6.85
N LYS A 25 -6.76 12.74 6.74
CA LYS A 25 -6.56 13.88 5.82
C LYS A 25 -6.71 13.51 4.34
N VAL A 26 -6.70 12.21 4.02
CA VAL A 26 -6.96 11.69 2.67
C VAL A 26 -8.24 10.89 2.53
N SER A 27 -9.17 11.00 3.49
CA SER A 27 -10.46 10.29 3.48
C SER A 27 -11.34 10.61 2.26
N HIS A 28 -11.30 11.84 1.77
CA HIS A 28 -12.06 12.27 0.57
C HIS A 28 -11.73 11.46 -0.69
N ARG A 29 -10.60 10.75 -0.72
CA ARG A 29 -10.19 9.88 -1.83
C ARG A 29 -11.02 8.59 -1.88
N GLY A 30 -11.32 8.03 -0.71
CA GLY A 30 -11.97 6.73 -0.56
C GLY A 30 -13.05 6.76 0.52
N PRO A 31 -14.27 7.23 0.19
CA PRO A 31 -15.33 7.45 1.16
C PRO A 31 -16.04 6.17 1.64
N ASP A 32 -15.82 5.02 0.98
CA ASP A 32 -16.66 3.84 1.19
C ASP A 32 -16.21 3.00 2.38
N ALA A 33 -14.90 2.89 2.60
CA ALA A 33 -14.35 2.15 3.72
C ALA A 33 -12.98 2.66 4.14
N PHE A 34 -12.67 2.51 5.43
CA PHE A 34 -11.38 2.83 6.01
C PHE A 34 -10.84 1.64 6.81
N ARG A 35 -9.55 1.37 6.69
CA ARG A 35 -8.82 0.43 7.54
C ARG A 35 -7.47 1.04 7.90
N ILE A 36 -7.08 0.85 9.15
CA ILE A 36 -5.75 1.15 9.68
C ILE A 36 -5.29 -0.05 10.49
N GLU A 37 -4.05 -0.47 10.30
CA GLU A 37 -3.47 -1.60 11.00
C GLU A 37 -1.95 -1.42 11.17
N ASN A 38 -1.45 -1.81 12.34
CA ASN A 38 -0.02 -1.91 12.59
C ASN A 38 0.50 -3.26 12.10
N ILE A 39 1.76 -3.29 11.66
CA ILE A 39 2.38 -4.53 11.22
C ILE A 39 2.87 -5.30 12.45
N ASN A 40 2.39 -6.54 12.61
CA ASN A 40 2.76 -7.40 13.75
C ASN A 40 4.30 -7.51 13.88
N HIS A 41 4.81 -7.41 15.11
CA HIS A 41 6.25 -7.42 15.43
C HIS A 41 7.07 -6.25 14.86
N PHE A 42 6.45 -5.33 14.11
CA PHE A 42 6.99 -4.06 13.68
C PHE A 42 6.12 -2.95 14.27
N GLY A 43 6.17 -2.84 15.60
CA GLY A 43 5.33 -1.94 16.39
C GLY A 43 5.54 -0.46 16.10
N ASN A 44 6.47 -0.10 15.21
CA ASN A 44 6.71 1.25 14.69
C ASN A 44 6.30 1.45 13.23
N CYS A 45 5.45 0.56 12.70
CA CYS A 45 4.93 0.61 11.34
C CYS A 45 3.40 0.56 11.34
N CYS A 46 2.79 1.48 10.59
CA CYS A 46 1.34 1.61 10.49
C CYS A 46 0.93 1.79 9.03
N LEU A 47 -0.09 1.07 8.59
CA LEU A 47 -0.63 1.13 7.24
C LEU A 47 -2.11 1.51 7.31
N ALA A 48 -2.53 2.47 6.49
CA ALA A 48 -3.91 2.91 6.41
C ALA A 48 -4.38 3.07 4.96
N PHE A 49 -5.65 2.75 4.73
CA PHE A 49 -6.26 2.78 3.41
C PHE A 49 -7.68 3.32 3.47
N HIS A 50 -7.94 4.30 2.61
CA HIS A 50 -9.29 4.79 2.31
C HIS A 50 -9.70 4.24 0.95
N ARG A 51 -10.79 3.49 0.92
CA ARG A 51 -11.25 2.78 -0.26
C ARG A 51 -12.37 3.53 -0.97
N LEU A 52 -12.22 3.72 -2.27
CA LEU A 52 -13.33 3.94 -3.18
C LEU A 52 -13.53 2.63 -3.95
N SER A 53 -14.66 1.98 -3.78
CA SER A 53 -14.96 0.71 -4.40
C SER A 53 -15.40 0.92 -5.85
N ILE A 54 -14.54 0.51 -6.79
CA ILE A 54 -14.81 0.56 -8.24
C ILE A 54 -14.90 -0.87 -8.80
N VAL A 55 -14.05 -1.78 -8.32
CA VAL A 55 -13.97 -3.19 -8.70
C VAL A 55 -13.94 -4.06 -7.44
N ASP A 56 -14.78 -5.10 -7.41
CA ASP A 56 -14.96 -6.11 -6.36
C ASP A 56 -15.20 -5.57 -4.94
N ASP A 57 -16.44 -5.31 -4.56
CA ASP A 57 -16.78 -4.71 -3.26
C ASP A 57 -16.42 -5.58 -2.03
N LEU A 58 -16.26 -6.90 -2.18
CA LEU A 58 -16.22 -7.81 -1.02
C LEU A 58 -14.80 -8.12 -0.52
N TYR A 59 -13.83 -8.32 -1.41
CA TYR A 59 -12.50 -8.84 -1.01
C TYR A 59 -11.34 -7.86 -1.21
N GLY A 60 -11.58 -6.71 -1.85
CA GLY A 60 -10.53 -5.74 -2.20
C GLY A 60 -10.09 -4.77 -1.10
N MET A 61 -10.44 -4.98 0.18
CA MET A 61 -10.07 -4.05 1.25
C MET A 61 -8.60 -4.23 1.67
N GLN A 62 -7.91 -3.10 1.89
CA GLN A 62 -6.46 -3.06 2.11
C GLN A 62 -6.11 -2.48 3.49
N PRO A 63 -4.91 -2.74 4.06
CA PRO A 63 -3.77 -3.47 3.46
C PRO A 63 -4.12 -4.89 3.04
N MET A 64 -3.82 -5.19 1.79
CA MET A 64 -4.06 -6.49 1.19
C MET A 64 -3.01 -7.46 1.69
N ARG A 65 -3.47 -8.61 2.16
CA ARG A 65 -2.68 -9.76 2.60
C ARG A 65 -3.28 -11.01 2.02
N ILE A 66 -2.44 -11.94 1.56
CA ILE A 66 -2.89 -13.24 1.09
C ILE A 66 -2.22 -14.37 1.88
N ASN A 67 -2.98 -15.42 2.19
CA ASN A 67 -2.57 -16.45 3.14
C ASN A 67 -1.29 -17.20 2.73
N ILE A 68 -1.06 -17.37 1.43
CA ILE A 68 0.11 -18.08 0.91
C ILE A 68 1.41 -17.30 1.09
N TYR A 69 1.34 -15.96 1.30
CA TYR A 69 2.49 -15.07 1.51
C TYR A 69 2.24 -14.18 2.75
N PRO A 70 2.23 -14.75 3.96
CA PRO A 70 1.76 -14.07 5.17
C PRO A 70 2.63 -12.89 5.63
N TYR A 71 3.83 -12.75 5.07
CA TYR A 71 4.79 -11.68 5.35
C TYR A 71 4.70 -10.49 4.37
N VAL A 72 3.85 -10.58 3.34
CA VAL A 72 3.69 -9.51 2.34
C VAL A 72 2.41 -8.71 2.60
N TRP A 73 2.55 -7.40 2.68
CA TRP A 73 1.47 -6.43 2.86
C TRP A 73 1.47 -5.46 1.69
N LEU A 74 0.30 -5.17 1.14
CA LEU A 74 0.17 -4.26 0.01
C LEU A 74 -0.87 -3.17 0.27
N LEU A 75 -0.44 -1.92 0.09
CA LEU A 75 -1.32 -0.78 -0.18
C LEU A 75 -1.20 -0.41 -1.66
N TYR A 76 -2.32 -0.18 -2.33
CA TYR A 76 -2.43 -0.05 -3.77
C TYR A 76 -3.60 0.87 -4.15
N ASN A 77 -3.33 1.86 -4.98
CA ASN A 77 -4.30 2.75 -5.60
C ASN A 77 -4.05 2.76 -7.09
N GLY A 78 -4.90 2.08 -7.85
CA GLY A 78 -4.71 1.93 -9.27
C GLY A 78 -5.71 0.99 -9.92
N GLU A 79 -5.45 0.73 -11.20
CA GLU A 79 -6.01 -0.39 -11.95
C GLU A 79 -4.89 -1.08 -12.75
N ILE A 80 -4.66 -2.39 -12.52
CA ILE A 80 -3.76 -3.25 -13.31
C ILE A 80 -4.59 -3.95 -14.38
N TYR A 81 -4.58 -3.42 -15.60
CA TYR A 81 -5.43 -3.88 -16.70
C TYR A 81 -5.13 -5.31 -17.14
N ASN A 82 -3.85 -5.72 -17.10
CA ASN A 82 -3.41 -7.03 -17.55
C ASN A 82 -3.41 -8.12 -16.46
N TYR A 83 -4.03 -7.89 -15.29
CA TYR A 83 -3.98 -8.83 -14.15
C TYR A 83 -4.51 -10.24 -14.50
N LYS A 84 -5.56 -10.35 -15.33
CA LYS A 84 -6.10 -11.64 -15.80
C LYS A 84 -5.10 -12.36 -16.70
N THR A 85 -4.43 -11.63 -17.59
CA THR A 85 -3.37 -12.17 -18.44
C THR A 85 -2.21 -12.67 -17.59
N ILE A 86 -1.73 -11.88 -16.62
CA ILE A 86 -0.70 -12.28 -15.65
C ILE A 86 -1.12 -13.57 -14.92
N LYS A 87 -2.33 -13.61 -14.38
CA LYS A 87 -2.87 -14.78 -13.68
C LYS A 87 -2.81 -16.04 -14.55
N SER A 88 -3.28 -15.96 -15.79
CA SER A 88 -3.28 -17.09 -16.73
C SER A 88 -1.88 -17.50 -17.17
N HIS A 89 -1.00 -16.54 -17.47
CA HIS A 89 0.33 -16.79 -18.02
C HIS A 89 1.25 -17.50 -17.02
N PHE A 90 1.21 -17.09 -15.76
CA PHE A 90 2.02 -17.70 -14.70
C PHE A 90 1.31 -18.81 -13.92
N GLY A 91 0.02 -19.05 -14.21
CA GLY A 91 -0.78 -20.04 -13.49
C GLY A 91 -0.99 -19.68 -12.01
N PHE A 92 -1.11 -18.39 -11.69
CA PHE A 92 -1.29 -17.96 -10.30
C PHE A 92 -2.70 -18.27 -9.79
N ASN A 93 -2.78 -18.79 -8.56
CA ASN A 93 -4.05 -18.99 -7.88
C ASN A 93 -4.37 -17.78 -7.02
N PHE A 94 -5.23 -16.90 -7.52
CA PHE A 94 -5.61 -15.69 -6.79
C PHE A 94 -6.60 -16.02 -5.66
N SER A 95 -6.41 -15.39 -4.50
CA SER A 95 -7.29 -15.52 -3.33
C SER A 95 -8.42 -14.47 -3.33
N THR A 96 -8.32 -13.45 -4.17
CA THR A 96 -9.26 -12.33 -4.33
C THR A 96 -9.62 -12.11 -5.80
N GLU A 97 -10.60 -11.25 -6.08
CA GLU A 97 -10.89 -10.77 -7.44
C GLU A 97 -10.23 -9.40 -7.74
N CYS A 98 -9.47 -8.86 -6.79
CA CYS A 98 -8.78 -7.59 -6.93
C CYS A 98 -7.53 -7.73 -7.81
N ASP A 99 -7.43 -6.85 -8.80
CA ASP A 99 -6.33 -6.72 -9.74
C ASP A 99 -4.97 -6.49 -9.05
N GLY A 100 -4.97 -5.76 -7.92
CA GLY A 100 -3.77 -5.50 -7.11
C GLY A 100 -3.08 -6.76 -6.58
N GLU A 101 -3.77 -7.90 -6.47
CA GLU A 101 -3.16 -9.17 -6.04
C GLU A 101 -2.05 -9.63 -6.99
N SER A 102 -2.13 -9.26 -8.27
CA SER A 102 -1.08 -9.53 -9.26
C SER A 102 0.29 -9.01 -8.84
N ILE A 103 0.35 -7.87 -8.13
CA ILE A 103 1.61 -7.27 -7.64
C ILE A 103 2.28 -8.20 -6.62
N ILE A 104 1.49 -8.80 -5.71
CA ILE A 104 2.01 -9.72 -4.68
C ILE A 104 2.57 -10.98 -5.34
N HIS A 105 1.82 -11.61 -6.25
CA HIS A 105 2.27 -12.83 -6.94
C HIS A 105 3.51 -12.58 -7.79
N LEU A 106 3.55 -11.48 -8.54
CA LEU A 106 4.71 -11.12 -9.36
C LEU A 106 5.94 -10.82 -8.49
N TYR A 107 5.77 -10.10 -7.38
CA TYR A 107 6.84 -9.85 -6.42
C TYR A 107 7.42 -11.16 -5.88
N MET A 108 6.55 -12.08 -5.49
CA MET A 108 6.97 -13.40 -5.00
C MET A 108 7.62 -14.27 -6.07
N LYS A 109 7.25 -14.08 -7.34
CA LYS A 109 7.79 -14.83 -8.47
C LYS A 109 9.20 -14.39 -8.86
N GLY A 110 9.51 -13.10 -8.84
CA GLY A 110 10.75 -12.57 -9.41
C GLY A 110 11.30 -11.31 -8.76
N GLY A 111 10.79 -10.88 -7.62
CA GLY A 111 11.17 -9.64 -6.95
C GLY A 111 10.52 -8.39 -7.56
N ILE A 112 10.85 -7.23 -6.99
CA ILE A 112 10.11 -5.99 -7.28
C ILE A 112 10.36 -5.44 -8.69
N GLU A 113 11.57 -5.59 -9.22
CA GLU A 113 11.92 -5.11 -10.56
C GLU A 113 11.19 -5.92 -11.64
N PHE A 114 11.17 -7.24 -11.47
CA PHE A 114 10.37 -8.13 -12.30
C PHE A 114 8.89 -7.76 -12.24
N ALA A 115 8.34 -7.58 -11.03
CA ALA A 115 6.96 -7.17 -10.86
C ALA A 115 6.65 -5.88 -11.61
N ALA A 116 7.44 -4.82 -11.39
CA ALA A 116 7.25 -3.53 -12.05
C ALA A 116 7.29 -3.63 -13.58
N SER A 117 8.16 -4.47 -14.15
CA SER A 117 8.27 -4.65 -15.60
C SER A 117 7.07 -5.34 -16.25
N MET A 118 6.24 -6.04 -15.47
CA MET A 118 5.12 -6.83 -15.97
C MET A 118 3.77 -6.13 -15.83
N LEU A 119 3.68 -5.04 -15.06
CA LEU A 119 2.42 -4.35 -14.78
C LEU A 119 2.04 -3.43 -15.94
N ASP A 120 0.88 -3.68 -16.54
CA ASP A 120 0.22 -2.76 -17.46
C ASP A 120 -0.98 -2.14 -16.74
N GLY A 121 -0.90 -0.84 -16.46
CA GLY A 121 -1.89 -0.16 -15.64
C GLY A 121 -1.44 1.21 -15.17
N VAL A 122 -2.31 1.84 -14.38
CA VAL A 122 -2.02 3.08 -13.66
C VAL A 122 -2.10 2.81 -12.18
N PHE A 123 -1.04 3.09 -11.43
CA PHE A 123 -0.93 2.63 -10.06
C PHE A 123 0.04 3.45 -9.21
N ALA A 124 -0.26 3.47 -7.93
CA ALA A 124 0.66 3.79 -6.87
C ALA A 124 0.57 2.68 -5.83
N PHE A 125 1.70 2.16 -5.34
CA PHE A 125 1.70 1.14 -4.31
C PHE A 125 2.78 1.33 -3.25
N CYS A 126 2.53 0.75 -2.08
CA CYS A 126 3.48 0.51 -1.01
C CYS A 126 3.40 -0.98 -0.65
N LEU A 127 4.44 -1.74 -0.96
CA LEU A 127 4.56 -3.16 -0.64
C LEU A 127 5.57 -3.31 0.49
N VAL A 128 5.18 -4.02 1.55
CA VAL A 128 6.02 -4.31 2.71
C VAL A 128 6.25 -5.81 2.76
N ASP A 129 7.51 -6.23 2.77
CA ASP A 129 7.91 -7.59 3.06
C ASP A 129 8.58 -7.63 4.43
N THR A 130 7.88 -8.22 5.41
CA THR A 130 8.37 -8.34 6.78
C THR A 130 9.43 -9.43 6.96
N PHE A 131 9.52 -10.39 6.03
CA PHE A 131 10.55 -11.42 6.05
C PHE A 131 11.90 -10.86 5.61
N THR A 132 11.93 -10.11 4.50
CA THR A 132 13.16 -9.45 4.03
C THR A 132 13.41 -8.08 4.65
N LYS A 133 12.46 -7.57 5.46
CA LYS A 133 12.48 -6.24 6.09
C LYS A 133 12.62 -5.11 5.08
N LYS A 134 11.88 -5.19 3.98
CA LYS A 134 11.94 -4.22 2.88
C LYS A 134 10.59 -3.55 2.66
N VAL A 135 10.65 -2.27 2.32
CA VAL A 135 9.51 -1.48 1.86
C VAL A 135 9.79 -1.03 0.43
N TYR A 136 8.84 -1.28 -0.45
CA TYR A 136 8.92 -0.94 -1.86
C TYR A 136 7.81 0.03 -2.22
N LEU A 137 8.18 1.15 -2.83
CA LEU A 137 7.24 2.14 -3.35
C LEU A 137 7.30 2.13 -4.87
N GLY A 138 6.14 2.03 -5.51
CA GLY A 138 6.03 2.03 -6.97
C GLY A 138 4.98 3.02 -7.46
N ARG A 139 5.24 3.60 -8.64
CA ARG A 139 4.27 4.40 -9.41
C ARG A 139 4.30 3.96 -10.86
N ASP A 140 3.18 4.15 -11.54
CA ASP A 140 3.08 3.95 -12.99
C ASP A 140 4.00 4.90 -13.77
N THR A 141 4.30 4.53 -15.01
CA THR A 141 5.28 5.18 -15.89
C THR A 141 5.08 6.70 -16.03
N PHE A 142 3.82 7.15 -16.08
CA PHE A 142 3.48 8.56 -16.24
C PHE A 142 3.09 9.24 -14.92
N GLY A 143 3.11 8.51 -13.82
CA GLY A 143 2.73 8.99 -12.50
C GLY A 143 1.26 9.40 -12.39
N VAL A 144 0.35 8.74 -13.12
CA VAL A 144 -1.09 9.01 -13.12
C VAL A 144 -1.66 8.91 -11.71
N LYS A 145 -1.29 7.88 -10.94
CA LYS A 145 -1.70 7.77 -9.54
C LYS A 145 -0.66 8.46 -8.64
N PRO A 146 -1.10 9.39 -7.76
CA PRO A 146 -0.17 10.15 -6.94
C PRO A 146 0.33 9.33 -5.75
N LEU A 147 1.62 9.46 -5.46
CA LEU A 147 2.26 8.94 -4.26
C LEU A 147 3.39 9.89 -3.87
N PHE A 148 3.43 10.22 -2.60
CA PHE A 148 4.44 11.07 -2.01
C PHE A 148 5.10 10.33 -0.86
N LYS A 149 6.40 10.58 -0.69
CA LYS A 149 7.18 10.07 0.43
C LYS A 149 7.87 11.21 1.17
N LEU A 150 8.04 11.01 2.47
CA LEU A 150 8.92 11.79 3.35
C LEU A 150 9.85 10.80 4.02
N MET A 151 11.12 11.16 4.17
CA MET A 151 12.11 10.34 4.87
C MET A 151 12.97 11.27 5.73
N SER A 152 13.13 10.94 7.02
CA SER A 152 14.06 11.65 7.91
C SER A 152 15.43 10.99 7.91
N GLU A 153 16.43 11.68 8.43
CA GLU A 153 17.79 11.15 8.63
C GLU A 153 17.82 10.02 9.68
N GLU A 154 16.88 10.03 10.62
CA GLU A 154 16.74 9.05 11.71
C GLU A 154 16.05 7.75 11.26
N GLY A 155 15.68 7.64 9.98
CA GLY A 155 15.11 6.41 9.42
C GLY A 155 13.58 6.33 9.48
N PHE A 156 12.90 7.41 9.89
CA PHE A 156 11.46 7.52 9.73
C PHE A 156 11.09 7.70 8.27
N MET A 157 10.03 7.02 7.84
CA MET A 157 9.47 7.17 6.52
C MET A 157 7.95 7.27 6.59
N ALA A 158 7.41 8.22 5.84
CA ALA A 158 5.98 8.40 5.67
C ALA A 158 5.62 8.37 4.19
N VAL A 159 4.49 7.76 3.86
CA VAL A 159 4.00 7.62 2.48
C VAL A 159 2.54 8.02 2.44
N CYS A 160 2.14 8.82 1.45
CA CYS A 160 0.75 9.22 1.29
C CYS A 160 0.38 9.53 -0.16
N SER A 161 -0.87 9.28 -0.56
CA SER A 161 -1.36 9.68 -1.89
C SER A 161 -1.41 11.19 -2.12
N GLU A 162 -1.50 12.02 -1.07
CA GLU A 162 -1.53 13.48 -1.21
C GLU A 162 -0.57 14.16 -0.24
N ALA A 163 0.03 15.28 -0.66
CA ALA A 163 0.96 16.03 0.17
C ALA A 163 0.34 16.57 1.47
N LYS A 164 -0.96 16.81 1.49
CA LYS A 164 -1.69 17.29 2.68
C LYS A 164 -1.79 16.27 3.82
N GLY A 165 -1.60 14.97 3.51
CA GLY A 165 -1.45 13.94 4.52
C GLY A 165 -0.10 14.00 5.25
N ARG A 166 0.80 14.93 4.87
CA ARG A 166 2.18 15.03 5.39
C ARG A 166 2.38 15.93 6.59
N ASN A 167 1.34 16.42 7.26
CA ASN A 167 1.49 17.14 8.53
C ASN A 167 1.89 16.16 9.66
N PHE A 168 2.99 15.43 9.45
CA PHE A 168 3.70 14.60 10.42
C PHE A 168 4.57 15.46 11.35
N THR A 169 4.63 16.77 11.13
CA THR A 169 5.37 17.73 11.96
C THR A 169 4.87 17.80 13.40
N SER A 170 3.63 17.39 13.68
CA SER A 170 3.12 17.25 15.06
C SER A 170 3.47 15.91 15.72
N ILE A 171 4.16 15.00 15.02
CA ILE A 171 4.69 13.75 15.58
C ILE A 171 6.16 13.94 16.03
N TYR A 172 6.79 15.05 15.62
CA TYR A 172 8.19 15.40 15.90
C TYR A 172 8.36 16.66 16.77
N LEU A 173 7.25 17.23 17.27
CA LEU A 173 7.26 18.37 18.20
C LEU A 173 6.53 18.01 19.48
#